data_AF-A0A2P4PCX8-F1
#
_entry.id   AF-A0A2P4PCX8-F1
#
_cell.length_a   1.000
_cell.length_b   1.000
_cell.length_c   1.000
_cell.angle_alpha   90.00
_cell.angle_beta   90.00
_cell.angle_gamma   90.00
#
_symmetry.space_group_name_H-M   'P 1'
#
loop_
_entity.id
_entity.type
_entity.pdbx_description
1 polymer ?
#
loop_
_entity_poly.entity_id
_entity_poly.type
_entity_poly.pdbx_seq_one_letter_code
_entity_poly.pdbx_strand_id
1 'polypeptide(L)'
;MSEFFTSLSKDFSVLLDHSDDYNVIIRVGDEKNEKTFQAHSVILRARSPYFKRALSNDWARKEDGSTVFTKPNVSPAVFEIILKFRSSDYVTHII
;
A
#
# COMPACT_ATOMS: atom_id res chain seq x y z
N MET A 1 -25.90 -6.28 9.30
CA MET A 1 -24.99 -5.52 8.41
C MET A 1 -23.62 -5.30 9.03
N SER A 2 -23.52 -4.93 10.32
CA SER A 2 -22.24 -4.71 11.01
C SER A 2 -21.29 -5.92 10.96
N GLU A 3 -21.78 -7.13 11.24
CA GLU A 3 -20.95 -8.36 11.25
C GLU A 3 -20.27 -8.64 9.90
N PHE A 4 -20.98 -8.42 8.80
CA PHE A 4 -20.42 -8.60 7.46
C PHE A 4 -19.28 -7.61 7.19
N PHE A 5 -19.49 -6.32 7.47
CA PHE A 5 -18.45 -5.31 7.27
C PHE A 5 -17.26 -5.49 8.21
N THR A 6 -17.50 -5.94 9.45
CA THR A 6 -16.43 -6.26 10.40
C THR A 6 -15.60 -7.43 9.91
N SER A 7 -16.23 -8.52 9.46
CA SER A 7 -15.51 -9.68 8.90
C SER A 7 -14.73 -9.27 7.66
N LEU A 8 -15.38 -8.60 6.72
CA LEU A 8 -14.76 -8.17 5.47
C LEU A 8 -13.58 -7.22 5.72
N SER A 9 -13.70 -6.31 6.70
CA SER A 9 -12.60 -5.42 7.08
C SER A 9 -11.41 -6.19 7.66
N LYS A 10 -11.65 -7.25 8.46
CA LYS A 10 -10.57 -8.10 8.97
C LYS A 10 -9.87 -8.84 7.83
N ASP A 11 -10.65 -9.40 6.89
CA ASP A 11 -10.11 -10.10 5.73
C ASP A 11 -9.22 -9.17 4.87
N PHE A 12 -9.64 -7.92 4.67
CA PHE A 12 -8.81 -6.92 3.98
C PHE A 12 -7.59 -6.46 4.78
N SER A 13 -7.66 -6.40 6.11
CA SER A 13 -6.50 -6.09 6.95
C SER A 13 -5.44 -7.19 6.85
N VAL A 14 -5.86 -8.46 6.86
CA VAL A 14 -4.95 -9.61 6.62
C VAL A 14 -4.29 -9.48 5.26
N LEU A 15 -5.05 -9.19 4.21
CA LEU A 15 -4.51 -8.98 2.85
C LEU A 15 -3.54 -7.77 2.77
N LEU A 16 -3.71 -6.76 3.62
CA LEU A 16 -2.83 -5.58 3.68
C LEU A 16 -1.53 -5.85 4.44
N ASP A 17 -1.60 -6.65 5.50
CA ASP A 17 -0.47 -6.95 6.37
C ASP A 17 0.43 -8.06 5.78
N HIS A 18 -0.13 -8.95 4.98
CA HIS A 18 0.62 -9.99 4.27
C HIS A 18 0.89 -9.59 2.83
N SER A 19 2.13 -9.74 2.38
CA SER A 19 2.52 -9.44 1.00
C SER A 19 2.38 -10.63 0.04
N ASP A 20 1.61 -11.67 0.39
CA ASP A 20 1.36 -12.81 -0.50
C ASP A 20 0.72 -12.33 -1.82
N ASP A 21 1.15 -12.88 -2.96
CA ASP A 21 0.72 -12.45 -4.30
C ASP A 21 0.86 -10.93 -4.58
N TYR A 22 1.85 -10.27 -3.96
CA TYR A 22 2.16 -8.88 -4.29
C TYR A 22 2.48 -8.72 -5.79
N ASN A 23 2.12 -7.57 -6.33
CA ASN A 23 2.44 -7.20 -7.71
C ASN A 23 3.04 -5.79 -7.84
N VAL A 24 3.29 -5.14 -6.70
CA VAL A 24 4.00 -3.86 -6.60
C VAL A 24 5.16 -3.99 -5.62
N ILE A 25 6.32 -3.51 -6.05
CA ILE A 25 7.51 -3.30 -5.22
C ILE A 25 7.69 -1.79 -5.07
N ILE A 26 7.73 -1.29 -3.85
CA ILE A 26 7.92 0.13 -3.55
C ILE A 26 9.28 0.31 -2.89
N ARG A 27 10.18 1.05 -3.54
CA ARG A 27 11.51 1.37 -3.02
C ARG A 27 11.52 2.81 -2.51
N VAL A 28 11.88 3.02 -1.25
CA VAL A 28 11.79 4.34 -0.58
C VAL A 28 13.06 4.65 0.15
N GLY A 29 13.50 5.90 0.10
CA GLY A 29 14.73 6.36 0.73
C GLY A 29 15.87 6.50 -0.27
N ASP A 30 16.93 7.17 0.16
CA ASP A 30 18.14 7.37 -0.64
C ASP A 30 18.99 6.10 -0.72
N GLU A 31 20.06 6.13 -1.52
CA GLU A 31 20.96 4.98 -1.74
C GLU A 31 21.55 4.39 -0.45
N LYS A 32 21.63 5.16 0.64
CA LYS A 32 22.23 4.73 1.91
C LYS A 32 21.20 4.19 2.89
N ASN A 33 19.92 4.51 2.70
CA ASN A 33 18.83 4.13 3.60
C ASN A 33 17.55 3.77 2.81
N GLU A 34 17.71 2.97 1.76
CA GLU A 34 16.58 2.46 0.99
C GLU A 34 15.88 1.32 1.75
N LYS A 35 14.55 1.34 1.76
CA LYS A 35 13.70 0.24 2.21
C LYS A 35 12.76 -0.17 1.09
N THR A 36 12.60 -1.48 0.94
CA THR A 36 11.65 -2.07 0.00
C THR A 36 10.39 -2.52 0.72
N PHE A 37 9.24 -2.21 0.13
CA PHE A 37 7.92 -2.66 0.56
C PHE A 37 7.26 -3.45 -0.57
N GLN A 38 6.58 -4.53 -0.23
CA GLN A 38 5.75 -5.30 -1.16
C GLN A 38 4.29 -4.95 -0.89
N ALA A 39 3.50 -4.77 -1.95
CA ALA A 39 2.10 -4.38 -1.85
C ALA A 39 1.27 -4.81 -3.06
N HIS A 40 -0.06 -4.74 -2.90
CA HIS A 40 -1.00 -4.99 -3.99
C HIS A 40 -1.46 -3.67 -4.62
N SER A 41 -1.25 -3.54 -5.93
CA SER A 41 -1.69 -2.37 -6.70
C SER A 41 -3.19 -2.10 -6.54
N VAL A 42 -4.04 -3.14 -6.52
CA VAL A 42 -5.49 -2.97 -6.42
C VAL A 42 -5.88 -2.23 -5.14
N ILE A 43 -5.27 -2.58 -4.00
CA ILE A 43 -5.58 -1.97 -2.71
C ILE A 43 -5.08 -0.53 -2.67
N LEU A 44 -3.82 -0.29 -3.07
CA LEU A 44 -3.24 1.06 -3.08
C LEU A 44 -4.05 2.03 -3.95
N ARG A 45 -4.46 1.61 -5.16
CA ARG A 45 -5.27 2.43 -6.07
C ARG A 45 -6.69 2.66 -5.55
N ALA A 46 -7.27 1.70 -4.82
CA ALA A 46 -8.59 1.85 -4.21
C ALA A 46 -8.57 2.83 -3.03
N ARG A 47 -7.49 2.83 -2.23
CA ARG A 47 -7.39 3.67 -1.01
C ARG A 47 -6.85 5.07 -1.27
N SER A 48 -6.20 5.31 -2.41
CA SER A 48 -5.52 6.59 -2.67
C SER A 48 -5.60 7.00 -4.15
N PRO A 49 -6.19 8.17 -4.47
CA PRO A 49 -6.12 8.76 -5.80
C PRO A 49 -4.69 9.07 -6.25
N TYR A 50 -3.74 9.23 -5.32
CA TYR A 50 -2.33 9.37 -5.64
C TYR A 50 -1.79 8.06 -6.21
N PHE A 51 -1.95 6.94 -5.50
CA PHE A 51 -1.48 5.63 -5.99
C PHE A 51 -2.27 5.17 -7.23
N LYS A 52 -3.56 5.53 -7.34
CA LYS A 52 -4.35 5.30 -8.55
C LYS A 52 -3.65 5.89 -9.78
N ARG A 53 -3.16 7.12 -9.68
CA ARG A 53 -2.42 7.81 -10.76
C ARG A 53 -0.99 7.31 -10.89
N ALA A 54 -0.27 7.20 -9.78
CA ALA A 54 1.14 6.82 -9.76
C ALA A 54 1.40 5.40 -10.31
N LEU A 55 0.46 4.48 -10.13
CA LEU A 55 0.55 3.10 -10.64
C LEU A 55 -0.17 2.88 -11.98
N SER A 56 -0.89 3.88 -12.51
CA SER A 56 -1.48 3.83 -13.87
C SER A 56 -0.67 4.61 -14.90
N ASN A 57 0.16 5.55 -14.47
CA ASN A 57 1.10 6.30 -15.29
C ASN A 57 2.49 5.62 -15.33
N ASP A 58 3.34 5.97 -16.29
CA ASP A 58 4.71 5.47 -16.48
C ASP A 58 5.71 5.80 -15.34
N TRP A 59 5.24 6.30 -14.20
CA TRP A 59 6.08 6.50 -13.02
C TRP A 59 6.51 5.19 -12.38
N ALA A 60 5.74 4.13 -12.61
CA ALA A 60 6.10 2.78 -12.19
C ALA A 60 6.66 2.00 -13.38
N ARG A 61 7.80 1.34 -13.18
CA ARG A 61 8.42 0.47 -14.17
C ARG A 61 7.93 -0.96 -13.97
N LYS A 62 8.06 -1.81 -14.99
CA LYS A 62 7.89 -3.26 -14.79
C LYS A 62 9.27 -3.91 -14.70
N GLU A 63 9.52 -4.63 -13.62
CA GLU A 63 10.70 -5.48 -13.42
C GLU A 63 10.21 -6.87 -13.02
N ASP A 64 10.62 -7.92 -13.75
CA ASP A 64 10.31 -9.32 -13.45
C ASP A 64 8.82 -9.62 -13.18
N GLY A 65 7.93 -8.99 -13.97
CA GLY A 65 6.48 -9.15 -13.84
C GLY A 65 5.83 -8.32 -12.74
N SER A 66 6.62 -7.67 -11.89
CA SER A 66 6.16 -6.76 -10.83
C SER A 66 6.28 -5.29 -11.23
N THR A 67 5.39 -4.46 -10.67
CA THR A 67 5.41 -3.00 -10.86
C THR A 67 6.33 -2.35 -9.82
N VAL A 68 7.40 -1.69 -10.23
CA VAL A 68 8.37 -1.04 -9.34
C VAL A 68 8.09 0.46 -9.27
N PHE A 69 7.87 0.96 -8.05
CA PHE A 69 7.61 2.36 -7.75
C PHE A 69 8.65 2.92 -6.79
N THR A 70 9.42 3.92 -7.22
CA THR A 70 10.55 4.44 -6.44
C THR A 70 10.28 5.85 -5.91
N LYS A 71 10.61 6.10 -4.63
CA LYS A 71 10.56 7.40 -3.96
C LYS A 71 11.81 7.66 -3.13
N PRO A 72 12.89 8.19 -3.74
CA PRO A 72 14.15 8.38 -3.04
C PRO A 72 14.11 9.52 -2.01
N ASN A 73 13.18 10.48 -2.19
CA ASN A 73 13.08 11.67 -1.36
C ASN A 73 12.12 11.53 -0.17
N VAL A 74 11.70 10.31 0.16
CA VAL A 74 10.79 10.05 1.28
C VAL A 74 11.51 9.14 2.27
N SER A 75 11.37 9.43 3.56
CA SER A 75 11.92 8.56 4.61
C SER A 75 11.17 7.23 4.65
N PRO A 76 11.88 6.07 4.71
CA PRO A 76 11.25 4.77 4.91
C PRO A 76 10.25 4.73 6.07
N ALA A 77 10.58 5.36 7.20
CA ALA A 77 9.72 5.37 8.38
C ALA A 77 8.43 6.16 8.14
N VAL A 78 8.52 7.30 7.45
CA VAL A 78 7.34 8.09 7.08
C VAL A 78 6.46 7.31 6.12
N PHE A 79 7.07 6.60 5.16
CA PHE A 79 6.31 5.81 4.20
C PHE A 79 5.63 4.59 4.83
N GLU A 80 6.28 3.94 5.80
CA GLU A 80 5.67 2.86 6.56
C GLU A 80 4.43 3.33 7.33
N ILE A 81 4.46 4.55 7.89
CA ILE A 81 3.28 5.17 8.50
C ILE A 81 2.20 5.41 7.44
N ILE A 82 2.53 5.91 6.25
CA ILE A 82 1.57 6.13 5.16
C ILE A 82 0.89 4.82 4.72
N LEU A 83 1.64 3.72 4.63
CA LEU A 83 1.09 2.41 4.29
C LEU A 83 0.18 1.85 5.39
N LYS A 84 0.59 1.98 6.65
CA LYS A 84 -0.17 1.50 7.82
C LYS A 84 -1.33 2.41 8.21
N PHE A 85 -1.31 3.68 7.80
CA PHE A 85 -2.36 4.65 8.08
C PHE A 85 -3.58 4.33 7.22
N ARG A 86 -4.28 3.22 7.55
CA ARG A 86 -5.67 2.96 7.18
C ARG A 86 -6.27 1.59 7.60
N SER A 87 -5.95 1.02 8.77
CA SER A 87 -6.65 -0.17 9.30
C SER A 87 -7.46 0.05 10.60
N SER A 88 -7.37 1.21 11.27
CA SER A 88 -8.01 1.43 12.59
C SER A 88 -9.05 2.58 12.68
N ASP A 89 -9.03 3.59 11.80
CA ASP A 89 -9.78 4.85 12.06
C ASP A 89 -11.12 5.02 11.32
N TYR A 90 -11.77 3.93 10.89
CA TYR A 90 -13.13 4.02 10.33
C TYR A 90 -14.16 3.08 10.97
N VAL A 91 -13.83 2.41 12.08
CA VAL A 91 -14.81 1.56 12.77
C VAL A 91 -15.44 2.25 13.99
N THR A 92 -14.90 3.36 14.48
CA THR A 92 -15.36 3.89 15.79
C THR A 92 -16.33 5.07 15.73
N HIS A 93 -16.73 5.61 14.58
CA HIS A 93 -17.59 6.81 14.54
C HIS A 93 -18.77 6.80 13.56
N ILE A 94 -19.15 5.65 12.96
CA ILE A 94 -20.47 5.50 12.30
C ILE A 94 -20.93 4.04 12.41
N ILE A 95 -21.32 3.63 13.62
CA ILE A 95 -22.43 2.69 13.87
C ILE A 95 -22.94 2.89 15.29
#